data_AF-A0A1H2VDW7-F1
#
_entry.id   AF-A0A1H2VDW7-F1
#
_cell.length_a   1.000
_cell.length_b   1.000
_cell.length_c   1.000
_cell.angle_alpha   90.00
_cell.angle_beta   90.00
_cell.angle_gamma   90.00
#
_symmetry.space_group_name_H-M   'P 1'
#
loop_
_entity.id
_entity.type
_entity.pdbx_description
1 polymer ?
#
loop_
_entity_poly.entity_id
_entity_poly.type
_entity_poly.pdbx_seq_one_letter_code
_entity_poly.pdbx_strand_id
1 'polypeptide(L)'
;MPEGFDSKITSVSAGLLHTTFLTEDGDVLSGNRGDDIVSGAGGDDRLKGGTCNDTLLGRDGDDRFNGGWANDKLDVDTSDDRLSGGRGHDDLDGGDGDDRLNGGWGADNFVFNGGRDAIRNFDPGCDWWFWSHPGDQITIDIEGFDNFDDVIANASQEGQNTVIEFNEDDSLTL
;
A
#
# COMPACT_ATOMS: atom_id res chain seq x y z
N MET A 1 -37.11 11.79 11.62
CA MET A 1 -35.95 10.89 11.51
C MET A 1 -36.41 9.65 10.77
N PRO A 2 -35.91 9.36 9.56
CA PRO A 2 -36.00 8.02 9.02
C PRO A 2 -34.73 7.26 9.40
N GLU A 3 -34.94 6.00 9.79
CA GLU A 3 -33.90 5.07 10.22
C GLU A 3 -32.98 4.69 9.06
N GLY A 4 -31.73 4.43 9.43
CA GLY A 4 -30.61 4.22 8.53
C GLY A 4 -30.78 3.02 7.62
N PHE A 5 -30.31 3.19 6.39
CA PHE A 5 -29.83 2.08 5.60
C PHE A 5 -28.39 1.81 6.05
N ASP A 6 -28.23 1.02 7.13
CA ASP A 6 -26.96 0.33 7.42
C ASP A 6 -26.89 -0.87 6.49
N SER A 7 -26.49 -0.62 5.24
CA SER A 7 -26.20 -1.68 4.28
C SER A 7 -24.68 -1.80 4.13
N LYS A 8 -24.01 -2.35 5.15
CA LYS A 8 -22.65 -2.90 5.00
C LYS A 8 -22.66 -3.93 3.87
N ILE A 9 -22.18 -3.54 2.69
CA ILE A 9 -22.00 -4.48 1.57
C ILE A 9 -20.71 -5.25 1.85
N THR A 10 -20.85 -6.41 2.51
CA THR A 10 -19.72 -7.22 2.99
C THR A 10 -19.06 -8.15 1.96
N SER A 11 -19.52 -8.17 0.71
CA SER A 11 -18.90 -8.96 -0.38
C SER A 11 -19.59 -8.74 -1.72
N VAL A 12 -18.83 -8.63 -2.81
CA VAL A 12 -19.34 -8.77 -4.17
C VAL A 12 -18.42 -9.71 -4.94
N SER A 13 -18.95 -10.82 -5.46
CA SER A 13 -18.18 -11.77 -6.26
C SER A 13 -18.59 -11.75 -7.73
N ALA A 14 -17.57 -11.65 -8.58
CA ALA A 14 -17.47 -12.15 -9.95
C ALA A 14 -18.31 -11.45 -11.06
N GLY A 15 -17.58 -10.73 -11.91
CA GLY A 15 -17.81 -10.80 -13.36
C GLY A 15 -18.50 -9.62 -14.04
N LEU A 16 -18.88 -8.57 -13.31
CA LEU A 16 -19.26 -7.29 -13.90
C LEU A 16 -18.49 -6.18 -13.20
N LEU A 17 -17.85 -5.32 -13.99
CA LEU A 17 -17.30 -4.04 -13.56
C LEU A 17 -18.42 -3.26 -12.87
N HIS A 18 -18.46 -3.30 -11.54
CA HIS A 18 -19.52 -2.72 -10.74
C HIS A 18 -18.90 -1.89 -9.64
N THR A 19 -18.77 -0.59 -9.92
CA THR A 19 -18.47 0.44 -8.94
C THR A 19 -19.56 0.40 -7.86
N THR A 20 -19.20 -0.12 -6.68
CA THR A 20 -20.07 -0.07 -5.51
C THR A 20 -19.92 1.31 -4.91
N PHE A 21 -21.02 2.05 -4.73
CA PHE A 21 -21.01 3.30 -3.98
C PHE A 21 -20.96 2.93 -2.50
N LEU A 22 -19.78 3.06 -1.90
CA LEU A 22 -19.60 2.89 -0.45
C LEU A 22 -19.89 4.19 0.30
N THR A 23 -20.00 4.04 1.62
CA THR A 23 -20.37 5.09 2.56
C THR A 23 -19.13 5.77 3.13
N GLU A 24 -19.33 6.75 4.02
CA GLU A 24 -18.27 7.38 4.83
C GLU A 24 -18.03 6.59 6.14
N ASP A 25 -18.40 5.30 6.15
CA ASP A 25 -18.40 4.42 7.32
C ASP A 25 -17.48 3.23 7.06
N GLY A 26 -16.80 2.75 8.09
CA GLY A 26 -15.90 1.61 7.96
C GLY A 26 -16.57 0.30 7.52
N ASP A 27 -16.04 -0.25 6.44
CA ASP A 27 -16.50 -1.41 5.69
C ASP A 27 -15.47 -2.55 5.64
N VAL A 28 -15.92 -3.73 5.19
CA VAL A 28 -15.07 -4.89 4.94
C VAL A 28 -15.37 -5.41 3.55
N LEU A 29 -14.37 -5.32 2.68
CA LEU A 29 -14.51 -5.52 1.24
C LEU A 29 -13.57 -6.62 0.75
N SER A 30 -14.03 -7.43 -0.20
CA SER A 30 -13.22 -8.48 -0.80
C SER A 30 -13.55 -8.74 -2.26
N GLY A 31 -12.53 -8.74 -3.14
CA GLY A 31 -12.64 -9.09 -4.57
C GLY A 31 -12.85 -10.60 -4.80
N ASN A 32 -12.17 -11.42 -4.01
CA ASN A 32 -12.18 -12.88 -4.03
C ASN A 32 -11.32 -13.48 -5.15
N ARG A 33 -11.92 -13.76 -6.32
CA ARG A 33 -11.23 -14.44 -7.42
C ARG A 33 -11.50 -13.70 -8.71
N GLY A 34 -10.42 -13.40 -9.42
CA GLY A 34 -10.46 -12.63 -10.66
C GLY A 34 -9.65 -11.36 -10.46
N ASP A 35 -9.51 -10.59 -11.53
CA ASP A 35 -8.90 -9.27 -11.43
C ASP A 35 -10.02 -8.30 -10.99
N ASP A 36 -9.98 -7.83 -9.75
CA ASP A 36 -11.02 -6.99 -9.15
C ASP A 36 -10.55 -5.55 -8.91
N ILE A 37 -11.50 -4.60 -8.92
CA ILE A 37 -11.28 -3.23 -8.41
C ILE A 37 -12.14 -3.09 -7.16
N VAL A 38 -11.49 -2.88 -6.01
CA VAL A 38 -12.13 -2.70 -4.71
C VAL A 38 -11.83 -1.28 -4.23
N SER A 39 -12.84 -0.50 -3.88
CA SER A 39 -12.68 0.89 -3.41
C SER A 39 -13.41 1.05 -2.09
N GLY A 40 -12.76 1.63 -1.08
CA GLY A 40 -13.27 1.91 0.28
C GLY A 40 -14.11 3.19 0.39
N ALA A 41 -13.68 4.25 -0.29
CA ALA A 41 -14.26 5.58 -0.16
C ALA A 41 -13.95 6.19 1.22
N GLY A 42 -14.92 6.67 1.98
CA GLY A 42 -14.62 7.32 3.25
C GLY A 42 -14.69 6.34 4.43
N GLY A 43 -13.85 6.56 5.44
CA GLY A 43 -13.89 5.85 6.71
C GLY A 43 -12.91 4.68 6.78
N ASP A 44 -12.71 4.15 7.99
CA ASP A 44 -11.68 3.14 8.25
C ASP A 44 -12.08 1.73 7.74
N ASP A 45 -11.57 1.36 6.57
CA ASP A 45 -11.95 0.17 5.84
C ASP A 45 -10.98 -1.01 5.98
N ARG A 46 -11.47 -2.20 5.57
CA ARG A 46 -10.64 -3.39 5.36
C ARG A 46 -10.82 -3.91 3.95
N LEU A 47 -9.83 -3.72 3.10
CA LEU A 47 -9.83 -4.11 1.70
C LEU A 47 -9.01 -5.38 1.48
N LYS A 48 -9.57 -6.30 0.70
CA LYS A 48 -8.88 -7.53 0.28
C LYS A 48 -9.06 -7.79 -1.22
N GLY A 49 -7.96 -7.98 -1.94
CA GLY A 49 -8.00 -8.39 -3.35
C GLY A 49 -8.45 -9.84 -3.45
N GLY A 50 -7.56 -10.77 -3.10
CA GLY A 50 -7.85 -12.19 -3.08
C GLY A 50 -6.89 -12.97 -3.94
N THR A 51 -7.29 -13.30 -5.17
CA THR A 51 -6.45 -14.04 -6.12
C THR A 51 -6.57 -13.41 -7.49
N CYS A 52 -5.45 -13.40 -8.22
CA CYS A 52 -5.28 -12.68 -9.48
C CYS A 52 -5.02 -11.20 -9.21
N ASN A 53 -4.88 -10.38 -10.25
CA ASN A 53 -4.28 -9.07 -10.10
C ASN A 53 -5.37 -8.06 -9.72
N ASP A 54 -5.34 -7.58 -8.48
CA ASP A 54 -6.37 -6.71 -7.94
C ASP A 54 -5.90 -5.24 -7.87
N THR A 55 -6.85 -4.31 -7.89
CA THR A 55 -6.62 -2.89 -7.59
C THR A 55 -7.46 -2.50 -6.38
N LEU A 56 -6.81 -2.11 -5.30
CA LEU A 56 -7.44 -1.71 -4.04
C LEU A 56 -7.24 -0.20 -3.83
N LEU A 57 -8.34 0.52 -3.62
CA LEU A 57 -8.37 1.98 -3.47
C LEU A 57 -8.96 2.35 -2.10
N GLY A 58 -8.21 3.06 -1.25
CA GLY A 58 -8.68 3.46 0.10
C GLY A 58 -9.55 4.69 0.05
N ARG A 59 -8.88 5.81 -0.26
CA ARG A 59 -9.38 7.20 -0.23
C ARG A 59 -9.19 7.81 1.15
N ASP A 60 -10.26 8.11 1.87
CA ASP A 60 -10.15 8.86 3.12
C ASP A 60 -10.37 7.88 4.28
N GLY A 61 -9.48 7.84 5.28
CA GLY A 61 -9.66 7.03 6.50
C GLY A 61 -8.48 6.10 6.78
N ASP A 62 -8.38 5.63 8.02
CA ASP A 62 -7.26 4.76 8.44
C ASP A 62 -7.54 3.30 8.05
N ASP A 63 -7.12 2.92 6.85
CA ASP A 63 -7.48 1.69 6.18
C ASP A 63 -6.52 0.52 6.44
N ARG A 64 -6.98 -0.66 6.02
CA ARG A 64 -6.16 -1.89 6.03
C ARG A 64 -6.31 -2.67 4.74
N PHE A 65 -5.20 -2.90 4.07
CA PHE A 65 -5.14 -3.59 2.79
C PHE A 65 -4.49 -4.97 2.87
N ASN A 66 -5.00 -5.86 2.04
CA ASN A 66 -4.38 -7.14 1.73
C ASN A 66 -4.59 -7.45 0.25
N GLY A 67 -3.55 -7.31 -0.59
CA GLY A 67 -3.62 -7.66 -2.02
C GLY A 67 -3.95 -9.13 -2.20
N GLY A 68 -3.11 -10.00 -1.65
CA GLY A 68 -3.36 -11.43 -1.58
C GLY A 68 -2.38 -12.22 -2.44
N TRP A 69 -2.82 -12.66 -3.61
CA TRP A 69 -2.02 -13.48 -4.52
C TRP A 69 -2.02 -12.86 -5.91
N ALA A 70 -0.86 -12.96 -6.56
CA ALA A 70 -0.53 -12.31 -7.83
C ALA A 70 -0.19 -10.84 -7.62
N ASN A 71 -0.10 -10.07 -8.70
CA ASN A 71 0.48 -8.74 -8.67
C ASN A 71 -0.64 -7.73 -8.43
N ASP A 72 -0.65 -7.12 -7.25
CA ASP A 72 -1.72 -6.23 -6.80
C ASP A 72 -1.26 -4.77 -6.81
N LYS A 73 -2.21 -3.86 -7.03
CA LYS A 73 -2.01 -2.41 -6.85
C LYS A 73 -2.81 -1.93 -5.64
N LEU A 74 -2.13 -1.34 -4.66
CA LEU A 74 -2.71 -0.74 -3.46
C LEU A 74 -2.43 0.77 -3.49
N ASP A 75 -3.47 1.59 -3.41
CA ASP A 75 -3.43 3.06 -3.60
C ASP A 75 -4.37 3.70 -2.57
N VAL A 76 -3.79 4.34 -1.54
CA VAL A 76 -4.54 4.68 -0.32
C VAL A 76 -4.87 6.16 -0.14
N ASP A 77 -4.35 7.03 -1.01
CA ASP A 77 -4.66 8.47 -1.08
C ASP A 77 -4.23 9.24 0.18
N THR A 78 -4.90 9.08 1.33
CA THR A 78 -4.63 9.86 2.55
C THR A 78 -4.90 9.08 3.84
N SER A 79 -4.28 9.51 4.94
CA SER A 79 -4.43 9.04 6.34
C SER A 79 -3.41 7.96 6.75
N ASP A 80 -3.52 7.42 7.97
CA ASP A 80 -2.49 6.51 8.51
C ASP A 80 -2.82 5.04 8.22
N ASP A 81 -2.25 4.50 7.15
CA ASP A 81 -2.68 3.23 6.58
C ASP A 81 -1.79 2.02 6.91
N ARG A 82 -2.34 0.84 6.61
CA ARG A 82 -1.62 -0.43 6.72
C ARG A 82 -1.78 -1.24 5.45
N LEU A 83 -0.70 -1.33 4.68
CA LEU A 83 -0.68 -2.05 3.41
C LEU A 83 0.06 -3.37 3.51
N SER A 84 -0.52 -4.40 2.89
CA SER A 84 0.12 -5.69 2.68
C SER A 84 -0.13 -6.15 1.24
N GLY A 85 0.92 -6.22 0.41
CA GLY A 85 0.84 -6.73 -0.97
C GLY A 85 0.49 -8.21 -0.97
N GLY A 86 1.35 -9.02 -0.36
CA GLY A 86 1.09 -10.44 -0.12
C GLY A 86 2.05 -11.31 -0.90
N ARG A 87 1.61 -11.89 -2.00
CA ARG A 87 2.45 -12.73 -2.87
C ARG A 87 2.34 -12.22 -4.29
N GLY A 88 3.42 -11.71 -4.85
CA GLY A 88 3.42 -11.20 -6.21
C GLY A 88 4.47 -10.12 -6.35
N HIS A 89 4.42 -9.42 -7.47
CA HIS A 89 5.11 -8.15 -7.61
C HIS A 89 4.09 -7.07 -7.39
N ASP A 90 4.03 -6.53 -6.18
CA ASP A 90 2.97 -5.64 -5.74
C ASP A 90 3.42 -4.17 -5.82
N ASP A 91 2.50 -3.28 -6.23
CA ASP A 91 2.68 -1.83 -6.21
C ASP A 91 1.93 -1.27 -4.99
N LEU A 92 2.67 -0.72 -4.01
CA LEU A 92 2.14 -0.19 -2.76
C LEU A 92 2.38 1.32 -2.68
N ASP A 93 1.31 2.09 -2.75
CA ASP A 93 1.31 3.54 -2.62
C ASP A 93 0.50 3.93 -1.39
N GLY A 94 1.21 4.38 -0.33
CA GLY A 94 0.60 4.80 0.93
C GLY A 94 -0.17 6.10 0.84
N GLY A 95 0.16 6.97 -0.12
CA GLY A 95 -0.40 8.32 -0.18
C GLY A 95 0.21 9.25 0.88
N ASP A 96 -0.60 10.18 1.39
CA ASP A 96 -0.24 11.10 2.47
C ASP A 96 -0.53 10.47 3.84
N GLY A 97 0.41 10.44 4.77
CA GLY A 97 0.15 9.98 6.15
C GLY A 97 1.32 9.25 6.78
N ASP A 98 1.16 8.71 7.99
CA ASP A 98 2.18 7.89 8.64
C ASP A 98 1.90 6.39 8.40
N ASP A 99 2.37 5.85 7.27
CA ASP A 99 1.96 4.54 6.77
C ASP A 99 2.83 3.37 7.24
N ARG A 100 2.24 2.17 7.16
CA ARG A 100 2.94 0.90 7.39
C ARG A 100 2.78 -0.01 6.20
N LEU A 101 3.87 -0.18 5.46
CA LEU A 101 3.91 -0.91 4.21
C LEU A 101 4.60 -2.27 4.39
N ASN A 102 4.03 -3.30 3.77
CA ASN A 102 4.62 -4.63 3.69
C ASN A 102 4.38 -5.22 2.30
N GLY A 103 5.42 -5.34 1.49
CA GLY A 103 5.30 -5.91 0.14
C GLY A 103 4.94 -7.40 0.19
N GLY A 104 5.55 -8.14 1.12
CA GLY A 104 5.36 -9.57 1.26
C GLY A 104 6.40 -10.36 0.47
N TRP A 105 5.95 -11.20 -0.45
CA TRP A 105 6.80 -12.08 -1.24
C TRP A 105 6.84 -11.60 -2.68
N GLY A 106 8.04 -11.29 -3.16
CA GLY A 106 8.31 -11.02 -4.55
C GLY A 106 9.27 -9.86 -4.64
N ALA A 107 9.13 -9.09 -5.71
CA ALA A 107 9.89 -7.86 -5.90
C ALA A 107 8.85 -6.76 -6.02
N ASP A 108 8.70 -6.03 -4.93
CA ASP A 108 7.60 -5.08 -4.72
C ASP A 108 8.08 -3.66 -4.99
N ASN A 109 7.16 -2.76 -5.29
CA ASN A 109 7.45 -1.36 -5.52
C ASN A 109 6.67 -0.52 -4.51
N PHE A 110 7.38 0.23 -3.69
CA PHE A 110 6.82 1.13 -2.70
C PHE A 110 6.91 2.56 -3.22
N VAL A 111 5.81 3.31 -3.16
CA VAL A 111 5.80 4.74 -3.46
C VAL A 111 5.78 5.52 -2.14
N PHE A 112 6.72 6.44 -2.00
CA PHE A 112 6.80 7.36 -0.86
C PHE A 112 6.44 8.77 -1.33
N ASN A 113 5.35 9.35 -0.81
CA ASN A 113 4.86 10.67 -1.18
C ASN A 113 4.96 11.71 -0.05
N GLY A 114 5.45 11.33 1.13
CA GLY A 114 5.53 12.19 2.31
C GLY A 114 5.18 11.42 3.58
N GLY A 115 5.12 12.12 4.72
CA GLY A 115 4.77 11.54 6.01
C GLY A 115 5.83 10.61 6.59
N ARG A 116 5.51 9.93 7.71
CA ARG A 116 6.43 9.04 8.42
C ARG A 116 6.12 7.57 8.20
N ASP A 117 6.61 7.07 7.08
CA ASP A 117 6.36 5.72 6.63
C ASP A 117 7.35 4.69 7.18
N ALA A 118 6.87 3.45 7.30
CA ALA A 118 7.69 2.31 7.65
C ALA A 118 7.44 1.11 6.72
N ILE A 119 8.47 0.71 5.96
CA ILE A 119 8.49 -0.52 5.17
C ILE A 119 9.15 -1.62 6.00
N ARG A 120 8.42 -2.70 6.30
CA ARG A 120 8.87 -3.70 7.30
C ARG A 120 9.64 -4.91 6.76
N ASN A 121 9.67 -5.11 5.46
CA ASN A 121 10.23 -6.32 4.84
C ASN A 121 11.04 -6.02 3.57
N PHE A 122 11.56 -4.80 3.45
CA PHE A 122 12.31 -4.38 2.28
C PHE A 122 13.43 -5.37 1.95
N ASP A 123 13.32 -6.05 0.81
CA ASP A 123 14.35 -6.94 0.27
C ASP A 123 15.08 -6.20 -0.86
N PRO A 124 16.33 -5.71 -0.68
CA PRO A 124 17.07 -5.04 -1.75
C PRO A 124 17.44 -5.98 -2.91
N GLY A 125 17.07 -7.26 -2.82
CA GLY A 125 17.40 -8.28 -3.80
C GLY A 125 18.80 -8.83 -3.55
N CYS A 126 19.08 -9.97 -4.18
CA CYS A 126 20.41 -10.55 -4.13
C CYS A 126 20.80 -11.13 -5.47
N ASP A 127 21.99 -10.74 -5.91
CA ASP A 127 22.66 -11.35 -7.05
C ASP A 127 23.53 -12.49 -6.54
N TRP A 128 23.02 -13.73 -6.62
CA TRP A 128 23.76 -14.91 -6.18
C TRP A 128 24.20 -15.76 -7.37
N TRP A 129 25.40 -15.43 -7.90
CA TRP A 129 26.29 -16.19 -8.80
C TRP A 129 25.70 -16.85 -10.09
N PHE A 130 24.39 -17.03 -10.20
CA PHE A 130 23.63 -17.59 -11.34
C PHE A 130 22.13 -17.21 -11.37
N TRP A 131 21.58 -16.56 -10.34
CA TRP A 131 20.23 -15.97 -10.38
C TRP A 131 20.25 -14.59 -9.73
N SER A 132 19.69 -13.61 -10.43
CA SER A 132 19.36 -12.30 -9.87
C SER A 132 17.96 -12.41 -9.29
N HIS A 133 17.84 -12.35 -7.97
CA HIS A 133 16.54 -12.15 -7.33
C HIS A 133 16.28 -10.65 -7.36
N PRO A 134 15.35 -10.17 -8.22
CA PRO A 134 14.99 -8.77 -8.20
C PRO A 134 14.50 -8.46 -6.78
N GLY A 135 15.03 -7.37 -6.24
CA GLY A 135 14.59 -6.83 -4.96
C GLY A 135 13.44 -5.86 -5.13
N ASP A 136 12.91 -5.50 -3.99
CA ASP A 136 12.03 -4.39 -3.80
C ASP A 136 12.67 -3.08 -4.27
N GLN A 137 11.81 -2.17 -4.69
CA GLN A 137 12.16 -0.84 -5.13
C GLN A 137 11.37 0.19 -4.33
N ILE A 138 11.97 1.36 -4.13
CA ILE A 138 11.30 2.52 -3.56
C ILE A 138 11.33 3.62 -4.60
N THR A 139 10.14 4.10 -4.97
CA THR A 139 9.94 5.30 -5.75
C THR A 139 9.71 6.45 -4.77
N ILE A 140 10.52 7.49 -4.85
CA ILE A 140 10.38 8.70 -4.03
C ILE A 140 9.72 9.75 -4.91
N ASP A 141 8.50 10.16 -4.57
CA ASP A 141 7.72 11.18 -5.27
C ASP A 141 7.48 12.39 -4.35
N ILE A 142 8.57 13.02 -3.91
CA ILE A 142 8.54 14.25 -3.11
C ILE A 142 9.42 15.32 -3.74
N GLU A 143 9.03 16.58 -3.58
CA GLU A 143 9.82 17.70 -4.10
C GLU A 143 11.18 17.82 -3.39
N GLY A 144 12.24 18.11 -4.15
CA GLY A 144 13.56 18.45 -3.61
C GLY A 144 14.54 17.27 -3.49
N PHE A 145 14.15 16.06 -3.86
CA PHE A 145 15.01 14.87 -3.90
C PHE A 145 15.15 14.36 -5.34
N ASP A 146 15.98 15.05 -6.12
CA ASP A 146 16.11 14.80 -7.57
C ASP A 146 17.10 13.66 -7.90
N ASN A 147 17.87 13.17 -6.93
CA ASN A 147 18.90 12.17 -7.16
C ASN A 147 19.24 11.32 -5.92
N PHE A 148 19.92 10.19 -6.17
CA PHE A 148 20.28 9.21 -5.16
C PHE A 148 21.32 9.71 -4.13
N ASP A 149 22.15 10.71 -4.49
CA ASP A 149 23.12 11.27 -3.55
C ASP A 149 22.40 12.05 -2.42
N ASP A 150 21.30 12.74 -2.75
CA ASP A 150 20.47 13.45 -1.76
C ASP A 150 19.80 12.45 -0.80
N VAL A 151 19.33 11.31 -1.30
CA VAL A 151 18.73 10.25 -0.48
C VAL A 151 19.74 9.66 0.49
N ILE A 152 20.93 9.28 0.01
CA ILE A 152 21.97 8.70 0.89
C ILE A 152 22.48 9.72 1.90
N ALA A 153 22.60 11.00 1.52
CA ALA A 153 23.08 12.04 2.41
C ALA A 153 22.19 12.22 3.65
N ASN A 154 20.90 11.90 3.54
CA ASN A 154 19.93 11.96 4.63
C ASN A 154 19.57 10.59 5.24
N ALA A 155 20.24 9.52 4.80
CA ALA A 155 20.08 8.20 5.39
C ALA A 155 20.96 8.05 6.64
N SER A 156 20.35 7.58 7.72
CA SER A 156 21.01 7.29 9.00
C SER A 156 20.61 5.90 9.50
N GLN A 157 21.40 5.35 10.43
CA GLN A 157 21.10 4.06 11.04
C GLN A 157 20.61 4.24 12.47
N GLU A 158 19.37 3.83 12.73
CA GLU A 158 18.75 3.84 14.05
C GLU A 158 18.55 2.42 14.55
N GLY A 159 19.54 1.91 15.29
CA GLY A 159 19.54 0.52 15.73
C GLY A 159 19.65 -0.44 14.55
N GLN A 160 18.59 -1.19 14.27
CA GLN A 160 18.52 -2.13 13.14
C GLN A 160 17.87 -1.52 11.89
N ASN A 161 17.33 -0.31 12.00
CA ASN A 161 16.57 0.31 10.92
C ASN A 161 17.43 1.33 10.16
N THR A 162 17.22 1.41 8.86
CA THR A 162 17.68 2.56 8.07
C THR A 162 16.58 3.60 8.11
N VAL A 163 16.90 4.84 8.50
CA VAL A 163 15.95 5.95 8.51
C VAL A 163 16.44 7.00 7.52
N ILE A 164 15.59 7.36 6.56
CA ILE A 164 15.85 8.41 5.58
C ILE A 164 14.98 9.59 5.98
N GLU A 165 15.61 10.69 6.40
CA GLU A 165 14.88 11.91 6.77
C GLU A 165 14.78 12.83 5.55
N PHE A 166 13.57 13.22 5.16
CA PHE A 166 13.39 14.13 4.02
C PHE A 166 13.21 15.58 4.49
N ASN A 167 12.49 15.79 5.60
CA ASN A 167 12.39 17.06 6.32
C ASN A 167 11.93 16.83 7.78
N GLU A 168 11.43 17.87 8.47
CA GLU A 168 10.99 17.77 9.88
C GLU A 168 9.76 16.87 10.07
N ASP A 169 8.94 16.69 9.04
CA ASP A 169 7.68 15.96 9.07
C ASP A 169 7.72 14.64 8.28
N ASP A 170 8.62 14.52 7.29
CA ASP A 170 8.69 13.39 6.36
C ASP A 170 9.92 12.50 6.59
N SER A 171 9.69 11.20 6.77
CA SER A 171 10.76 10.20 6.94
C SER A 171 10.34 8.82 6.46
N LEU A 172 11.29 8.04 5.92
CA LEU A 172 11.07 6.64 5.56
C LEU A 172 11.96 5.72 6.40
N THR A 173 11.34 4.76 7.09
CA THR A 173 12.03 3.74 7.88
C THR A 173 12.00 2.38 7.19
N LEU A 174 13.16 1.75 7.06
CA LEU A 174 13.39 0.41 6.50
C LEU A 174 13.97 -0.55 7.54
#